data_AF-A0AAU5GQ46-F1
#
_entry.id   AF-A0AAU5GQ46-F1
#
_cell.length_a   1.000
_cell.length_b   1.000
_cell.length_c   1.000
_cell.angle_alpha   90.00
_cell.angle_beta   90.00
_cell.angle_gamma   90.00
#
_symmetry.space_group_name_H-M   'P 1'
#
loop_
_entity.id
_entity.type
_entity.pdbx_description
1 polymer ?
#
loop_
_entity_poly.entity_id
_entity_poly.type
_entity_poly.pdbx_seq_one_letter_code
_entity_poly.pdbx_strand_id
1 'polypeptide(L)'
;MRINPVGPVPVAPAAVDPLANHAAQWRLVSMELKGLGIAAALDQIGEQFDPNEDTLVELLTHFPVVPPGRARKLALALPHYWRQEYTAAYALAMPRVEGLLRELLRQQDVPIVRVAQGDTRGGASLLGTLIDRMTEAGLDPDWQDFLRLLLTDGARDMNLRNGELHDLADDEPQPHRVALVLLAGLYLVTRAHQPDADKPADPQEG
;
A
#
# COMPACT_ATOMS: atom_id res chain seq x y z
N MET A 1 -44.74 -4.19 -6.80
CA MET A 1 -44.16 -2.84 -6.76
C MET A 1 -44.70 -2.13 -5.52
N ARG A 2 -43.94 -2.12 -4.41
CA ARG A 2 -44.31 -1.40 -3.17
C ARG A 2 -43.52 -0.09 -3.14
N ILE A 3 -44.22 1.02 -3.29
CA ILE A 3 -43.67 2.38 -3.15
C ILE A 3 -43.84 2.75 -1.67
N ASN A 4 -42.75 3.10 -0.99
CA ASN A 4 -42.81 3.61 0.39
C ASN A 4 -43.51 4.98 0.38
N PRO A 5 -44.61 5.19 1.13
CA PRO A 5 -45.38 6.44 1.13
C PRO A 5 -44.78 7.55 2.01
N VAL A 6 -43.70 7.28 2.73
CA VAL A 6 -42.97 8.28 3.49
C VAL A 6 -41.85 8.80 2.60
N GLY A 7 -41.87 10.10 2.28
CA GLY A 7 -40.89 10.75 1.40
C GLY A 7 -39.43 10.55 1.82
N PRO A 8 -38.45 11.05 1.06
CA PRO A 8 -37.03 10.82 1.34
C PRO A 8 -36.71 11.23 2.78
N VAL A 9 -36.34 10.26 3.61
CA VAL A 9 -35.87 10.50 4.97
C VAL A 9 -34.59 11.32 4.84
N PRO A 10 -34.54 12.58 5.31
CA PRO A 10 -33.29 13.32 5.34
C PRO A 10 -32.37 12.59 6.32
N VAL A 11 -31.36 11.90 5.80
CA VAL A 11 -30.28 11.37 6.63
C VAL A 11 -29.51 12.59 7.11
N ALA A 12 -29.62 12.94 8.40
CA ALA A 12 -28.79 13.97 8.96
C ALA A 12 -27.32 13.61 8.68
N PRO A 13 -26.48 14.56 8.20
CA PRO A 13 -25.06 14.29 8.06
C PRO A 13 -24.55 13.82 9.42
N ALA A 14 -23.89 12.66 9.44
CA ALA A 14 -23.30 12.13 10.66
C ALA A 14 -22.46 13.23 11.30
N ALA A 15 -22.61 13.45 12.61
CA ALA A 15 -21.84 14.45 13.32
C ALA A 15 -20.35 14.10 13.18
N VAL A 16 -19.64 14.82 12.31
CA VAL A 16 -18.20 14.63 12.09
C VAL A 16 -17.49 15.37 13.22
N ASP A 17 -16.75 14.63 14.05
CA ASP A 17 -15.90 15.23 15.07
C ASP A 17 -14.87 16.17 14.40
N PRO A 18 -14.94 17.49 14.65
CA PRO A 18 -14.05 18.46 14.00
C PRO A 18 -12.57 18.23 14.31
N LEU A 19 -12.25 17.74 15.52
CA LEU A 19 -10.87 17.50 15.93
C LEU A 19 -10.30 16.27 15.23
N ALA A 20 -11.08 15.18 15.18
CA ALA A 20 -10.73 14.00 14.40
C ALA A 20 -10.58 14.32 12.90
N ASN A 21 -11.43 15.20 12.37
CA ASN A 21 -11.31 15.64 10.98
C ASN A 21 -10.02 16.42 10.72
N HIS A 22 -9.66 17.34 11.62
CA HIS A 22 -8.43 18.14 11.51
C HIS A 22 -7.17 17.29 11.63
N ALA A 23 -7.12 16.36 12.60
CA ALA A 23 -6.00 15.44 12.76
C ALA A 23 -5.78 14.58 11.50
N ALA A 24 -6.86 14.12 10.89
CA ALA A 24 -6.77 13.31 9.69
C ALA A 24 -6.49 14.13 8.42
N GLN A 25 -6.88 15.41 8.35
CA GLN A 25 -6.40 16.33 7.30
C GLN A 25 -4.88 16.54 7.40
N TRP A 26 -4.35 16.73 8.60
CA TRP A 26 -2.90 16.86 8.82
C TRP A 26 -2.11 15.62 8.40
N ARG A 27 -2.63 14.42 8.67
CA ARG A 27 -2.02 13.17 8.21
C ARG A 27 -1.92 13.11 6.69
N LEU A 28 -2.96 13.57 6.01
CA LEU A 28 -3.04 13.59 4.56
C LEU A 28 -2.04 14.58 3.95
N VAL A 29 -2.00 15.82 4.47
CA VAL A 29 -1.00 16.83 4.07
C VAL A 29 0.42 16.35 4.33
N SER A 30 0.66 15.73 5.49
CA SER A 30 1.97 15.17 5.84
C SER A 30 2.38 14.07 4.85
N MET A 31 1.44 13.22 4.45
CA MET A 31 1.71 12.15 3.48
C MET A 31 2.01 12.70 2.08
N GLU A 32 1.27 13.71 1.60
CA GLU A 32 1.56 14.36 0.32
C GLU A 32 2.95 15.03 0.32
N LEU A 33 3.28 15.75 1.40
CA LEU A 33 4.62 16.35 1.58
C LEU A 33 5.72 15.27 1.62
N LYS A 34 5.47 14.15 2.30
CA LYS A 34 6.39 13.01 2.30
C LYS A 34 6.56 12.46 0.89
N GLY A 35 5.46 12.33 0.13
CA GLY A 35 5.48 11.88 -1.26
C GLY A 35 6.39 12.74 -2.13
N LEU A 36 6.36 14.07 -1.97
CA LEU A 36 7.27 14.98 -2.70
C LEU A 36 8.74 14.70 -2.39
N GLY A 37 9.08 14.51 -1.10
CA GLY A 37 10.45 14.18 -0.70
C GLY A 37 10.91 12.82 -1.24
N ILE A 38 10.01 11.84 -1.28
CA ILE A 38 10.30 10.50 -1.82
C ILE A 38 10.45 10.54 -3.34
N ALA A 39 9.62 11.32 -4.05
CA ALA A 39 9.76 11.53 -5.48
C ALA A 39 11.14 12.09 -5.83
N ALA A 40 11.56 13.16 -5.14
CA ALA A 40 12.88 13.75 -5.33
C ALA A 40 14.03 12.76 -5.04
N ALA A 41 13.88 11.92 -4.01
CA ALA A 41 14.86 10.88 -3.71
C ALA A 41 14.92 9.80 -4.79
N LEU A 42 13.77 9.36 -5.32
CA LEU A 42 13.72 8.40 -6.42
C LEU A 42 14.33 8.96 -7.69
N ASP A 43 14.05 10.22 -8.01
CA ASP A 43 14.63 10.90 -9.18
C ASP A 43 16.15 10.97 -9.05
N GLN A 44 16.66 11.36 -7.88
CA GLN A 44 18.10 11.38 -7.60
C GLN A 44 18.74 9.99 -7.75
N ILE A 45 18.07 8.93 -7.31
CA ILE A 45 18.56 7.55 -7.48
C ILE A 45 18.64 7.19 -8.97
N GLY A 46 17.60 7.51 -9.74
CA GLY A 46 17.56 7.25 -11.18
C GLY A 46 18.67 7.98 -11.93
N GLU A 47 18.86 9.27 -11.64
CA GLU A 47 19.90 10.11 -12.24
C GLU A 47 21.32 9.65 -11.88
N GLN A 48 21.54 9.26 -10.63
CA GLN A 48 22.88 8.92 -10.14
C GLN A 48 23.32 7.52 -10.55
N PHE A 49 22.42 6.55 -10.55
CA PHE A 49 22.78 5.13 -10.67
C PHE A 49 22.34 4.49 -11.99
N ASP A 50 21.35 5.05 -12.70
CA ASP A 50 20.74 4.49 -13.92
C ASP A 50 20.63 2.95 -13.88
N PRO A 51 19.99 2.37 -12.85
CA PRO A 51 20.06 0.94 -12.63
C PRO A 51 19.26 0.20 -13.69
N ASN A 52 19.88 -0.79 -14.31
CA ASN A 52 19.19 -1.67 -15.24
C ASN A 52 18.23 -2.63 -14.52
N GLU A 53 17.31 -3.25 -15.29
CA GLU A 53 16.30 -4.15 -14.75
C GLU A 53 16.91 -5.34 -13.98
N ASP A 54 17.99 -5.93 -14.49
CA ASP A 54 18.61 -7.10 -13.86
C ASP A 54 19.20 -6.76 -12.49
N THR A 55 19.86 -5.61 -12.38
CA THR A 55 20.36 -5.08 -11.09
C THR A 55 19.22 -4.87 -10.09
N LEU A 56 18.11 -4.28 -10.54
CA LEU A 56 16.94 -4.08 -9.68
C LEU A 56 16.29 -5.41 -9.27
N VAL A 57 16.22 -6.39 -10.17
CA VAL A 57 15.71 -7.73 -9.87
C VAL A 57 16.57 -8.41 -8.82
N GLU A 58 17.90 -8.35 -8.97
CA GLU A 58 18.83 -8.91 -8.01
C GLU A 58 18.65 -8.28 -6.63
N LEU A 59 18.59 -6.95 -6.55
CA LEU A 59 18.41 -6.21 -5.30
C LEU A 59 17.08 -6.51 -4.60
N LEU A 60 16.00 -6.69 -5.36
CA LEU A 60 14.66 -6.90 -4.80
C LEU A 60 14.34 -8.36 -4.50
N THR A 61 15.16 -9.32 -4.97
CA THR A 61 14.87 -10.74 -4.81
C THR A 61 15.19 -11.22 -3.41
N HIS A 62 14.20 -11.86 -2.77
CA HIS A 62 14.38 -12.51 -1.47
C HIS A 62 13.46 -13.72 -1.34
N PHE A 63 14.01 -14.93 -1.32
CA PHE A 63 13.18 -16.14 -1.19
C PHE A 63 12.80 -16.39 0.28
N PRO A 64 11.55 -16.81 0.59
CA PRO A 64 10.43 -17.11 -0.32
C PRO A 64 9.52 -15.91 -0.64
N VAL A 65 9.68 -14.77 0.01
CA VAL A 65 8.70 -13.67 -0.01
C VAL A 65 8.64 -12.92 -1.34
N VAL A 66 9.79 -12.74 -1.98
CA VAL A 66 9.99 -12.00 -3.23
C VAL A 66 10.78 -12.88 -4.20
N PRO A 67 10.16 -13.91 -4.79
CA PRO A 67 10.84 -14.73 -5.79
C PRO A 67 11.18 -13.90 -7.05
N PRO A 68 12.13 -14.32 -7.90
CA PRO A 68 12.61 -13.53 -9.04
C PRO A 68 11.50 -13.02 -9.97
N GLY A 69 10.48 -13.84 -10.23
CA GLY A 69 9.35 -13.43 -11.07
C GLY A 69 8.45 -12.34 -10.45
N ARG A 70 8.42 -12.25 -9.12
CA ARG A 70 7.73 -11.17 -8.39
C ARG A 70 8.61 -9.92 -8.32
N ALA A 71 9.91 -10.10 -8.03
CA ALA A 71 10.90 -9.03 -8.04
C ALA A 71 10.91 -8.29 -9.38
N ARG A 72 10.96 -9.01 -10.51
CA ARG A 72 10.95 -8.44 -11.87
C ARG A 72 9.78 -7.50 -12.13
N LYS A 73 8.57 -7.85 -11.72
CA LYS A 73 7.39 -7.01 -11.94
C LYS A 73 7.43 -5.71 -11.13
N LEU A 74 8.01 -5.73 -9.94
CA LEU A 74 8.22 -4.52 -9.14
C LEU A 74 9.41 -3.71 -9.69
N ALA A 75 10.50 -4.38 -10.08
CA ALA A 75 11.67 -3.78 -10.69
C ALA A 75 11.30 -2.97 -11.95
N LEU A 76 10.41 -3.49 -12.80
CA LEU A 76 9.93 -2.79 -14.00
C LEU A 76 9.21 -1.48 -13.69
N ALA A 77 8.56 -1.34 -12.54
CA ALA A 77 7.83 -0.12 -12.20
C ALA A 77 8.78 1.09 -12.01
N LEU A 78 10.02 0.87 -11.57
CA LEU A 78 11.01 1.92 -11.34
C LEU A 78 11.49 2.59 -12.65
N PRO A 79 11.91 1.85 -13.69
CA PRO A 79 12.21 2.45 -15.00
C PRO A 79 11.04 3.20 -15.63
N HIS A 80 9.80 2.71 -15.50
CA HIS A 80 8.63 3.45 -15.97
C HIS A 80 8.47 4.78 -15.20
N TYR A 81 8.68 4.77 -13.88
CA TYR A 81 8.64 5.98 -13.07
C TYR A 81 9.69 7.01 -13.52
N TRP A 82 10.95 6.60 -13.72
CA TRP A 82 12.02 7.52 -14.16
C TRP A 82 11.82 8.05 -15.59
N ARG A 83 11.11 7.30 -16.45
CA ARG A 83 10.69 7.77 -17.78
C ARG A 83 9.45 8.66 -17.75
N GLN A 84 8.94 8.98 -16.56
CA GLN A 84 7.71 9.75 -16.35
C GLN A 84 6.46 9.04 -16.89
N GLU A 85 6.52 7.72 -17.06
CA GLU A 85 5.40 6.87 -17.48
C GLU A 85 4.61 6.44 -16.23
N TYR A 86 4.02 7.42 -15.54
CA TYR A 86 3.47 7.26 -14.18
C TYR A 86 2.31 6.27 -14.11
N THR A 87 1.41 6.26 -15.09
CA THR A 87 0.33 5.26 -15.18
C THR A 87 0.87 3.84 -15.27
N ALA A 88 1.92 3.61 -16.08
CA ALA A 88 2.54 2.29 -16.22
C ALA A 88 3.23 1.86 -14.93
N ALA A 89 4.01 2.76 -14.33
CA ALA A 89 4.67 2.51 -13.05
C ALA A 89 3.66 2.15 -11.95
N TYR A 90 2.57 2.92 -11.86
CA TYR A 90 1.50 2.72 -10.90
C TYR A 90 0.80 1.37 -11.09
N ALA A 91 0.37 1.07 -12.31
CA ALA A 91 -0.32 -0.18 -12.66
C ALA A 91 0.53 -1.43 -12.40
N LEU A 92 1.85 -1.32 -12.54
CA LEU A 92 2.79 -2.38 -12.22
C LEU A 92 2.99 -2.53 -10.71
N ALA A 93 3.26 -1.44 -10.00
CA ALA A 93 3.62 -1.46 -8.58
C ALA A 93 2.45 -1.87 -7.67
N MET A 94 1.25 -1.34 -7.89
CA MET A 94 0.10 -1.52 -6.98
C MET A 94 -0.25 -3.00 -6.70
N PRO A 95 -0.44 -3.85 -7.73
CA PRO A 95 -0.72 -5.27 -7.48
C PRO A 95 0.45 -5.99 -6.80
N ARG A 96 1.68 -5.48 -6.92
CA ARG A 96 2.84 -6.06 -6.23
C ARG A 96 2.83 -5.73 -4.75
N VAL A 97 2.48 -4.50 -4.36
CA VAL A 97 2.32 -4.13 -2.94
C VAL A 97 1.35 -5.08 -2.24
N GLU A 98 0.16 -5.31 -2.84
CA GLU A 98 -0.82 -6.25 -2.29
C GLU A 98 -0.29 -7.69 -2.23
N GLY A 99 0.38 -8.14 -3.30
CA GLY A 99 0.97 -9.48 -3.37
C GLY A 99 2.08 -9.71 -2.34
N LEU A 100 2.95 -8.72 -2.13
CA LEU A 100 4.04 -8.75 -1.17
C LEU A 100 3.52 -8.77 0.27
N LEU A 101 2.57 -7.90 0.60
CA LEU A 101 1.95 -7.88 1.92
C LEU A 101 1.31 -9.23 2.23
N ARG A 102 0.58 -9.81 1.28
CA ARG A 102 -0.04 -11.14 1.44
C ARG A 102 0.99 -12.23 1.73
N GLU A 103 2.13 -12.23 1.02
CA GLU A 103 3.18 -13.22 1.24
C GLU A 103 3.87 -13.03 2.59
N LEU A 104 4.18 -11.79 2.98
CA LEU A 104 4.76 -11.48 4.29
C LEU A 104 3.89 -12.00 5.44
N LEU A 105 2.59 -11.69 5.41
CA LEU A 105 1.64 -12.17 6.41
C LEU A 105 1.61 -13.70 6.45
N ARG A 106 1.64 -14.35 5.29
CA ARG A 106 1.66 -15.81 5.19
C ARG A 106 2.93 -16.42 5.82
N GLN A 107 4.09 -15.78 5.65
CA GLN A 107 5.36 -16.25 6.23
C GLN A 107 5.40 -16.10 7.75
N GLN A 108 4.62 -15.18 8.30
CA GLN A 108 4.46 -14.99 9.75
C GLN A 108 3.26 -15.78 10.32
N ASP A 109 2.81 -16.81 9.60
CA ASP A 109 1.67 -17.66 9.98
C ASP A 109 0.35 -16.91 10.25
N VAL A 110 0.20 -15.68 9.74
CA VAL A 110 -1.03 -14.91 9.85
C VAL A 110 -2.05 -15.45 8.84
N PRO A 111 -3.25 -15.89 9.26
CA PRO A 111 -4.18 -16.59 8.38
C PRO A 111 -4.82 -15.67 7.33
N ILE A 112 -4.31 -15.71 6.10
CA ILE A 112 -4.74 -14.83 4.99
C ILE A 112 -5.96 -15.35 4.19
N VAL A 113 -6.51 -16.51 4.52
CA VAL A 113 -7.68 -17.12 3.84
C VAL A 113 -8.79 -17.33 4.86
N ARG A 114 -10.01 -16.85 4.56
CA ARG A 114 -11.20 -17.33 5.27
C ARG A 114 -11.63 -18.65 4.67
N VAL A 115 -11.53 -19.72 5.46
CA VAL A 115 -12.14 -21.02 5.11
C VAL A 115 -13.65 -20.81 5.04
N ALA A 116 -14.29 -21.28 3.97
CA ALA A 116 -15.74 -21.25 3.84
C ALA A 116 -16.37 -22.01 5.03
N GLN A 117 -17.17 -21.33 5.84
CA GLN A 117 -18.03 -21.96 6.84
C GLN A 117 -19.48 -21.84 6.38
N GLY A 118 -20.13 -23.00 6.18
CA GLY A 118 -21.53 -23.09 5.75
C GLY A 118 -21.74 -22.50 4.36
N ASP A 119 -22.66 -21.54 4.26
CA ASP A 119 -23.09 -20.90 3.00
C ASP A 119 -22.22 -19.68 2.61
N THR A 120 -21.17 -19.38 3.39
CA THR A 120 -20.27 -18.25 3.15
C THR A 120 -19.20 -18.67 2.15
N ARG A 121 -19.24 -18.15 0.91
CA ARG A 121 -18.20 -18.39 -0.11
C ARG A 121 -16.83 -18.03 0.47
N GLY A 122 -15.91 -19.00 0.50
CA GLY A 122 -14.50 -18.76 0.80
C GLY A 122 -13.91 -17.75 -0.18
N GLY A 123 -13.01 -16.90 0.28
CA GLY A 123 -12.43 -15.83 -0.51
C GLY A 123 -11.05 -15.42 -0.01
N ALA A 124 -10.23 -14.88 -0.92
CA ALA A 124 -8.99 -14.22 -0.54
C ALA A 124 -9.31 -12.97 0.30
N SER A 125 -8.55 -12.74 1.36
CA SER A 125 -8.69 -11.53 2.17
C SER A 125 -8.52 -10.28 1.30
N LEU A 126 -9.45 -9.33 1.47
CA LEU A 126 -9.39 -8.01 0.85
C LEU A 126 -8.18 -7.24 1.39
N LEU A 127 -7.62 -6.32 0.61
CA LEU A 127 -6.43 -5.54 0.99
C LEU A 127 -6.59 -4.83 2.34
N GLY A 128 -7.75 -4.26 2.63
CA GLY A 128 -8.02 -3.65 3.94
C GLY A 128 -7.83 -4.63 5.10
N THR A 129 -8.32 -5.87 4.95
CA THR A 129 -8.13 -6.94 5.95
C THR A 129 -6.68 -7.40 6.06
N LEU A 130 -5.90 -7.34 4.97
CA LEU A 130 -4.45 -7.61 5.05
C LEU A 130 -3.74 -6.51 5.84
N ILE A 131 -4.07 -5.24 5.57
CA ILE A 131 -3.50 -4.09 6.30
C ILE A 131 -3.88 -4.16 7.78
N ASP A 132 -5.12 -4.50 8.12
CA ASP A 132 -5.59 -4.66 9.51
C ASP A 132 -4.73 -5.64 10.33
N ARG A 133 -4.09 -6.61 9.67
CA ARG A 133 -3.32 -7.69 10.30
C ARG A 133 -1.81 -7.51 10.25
N MET A 134 -1.32 -6.37 9.79
CA MET A 134 0.12 -6.09 9.73
C MET A 134 0.81 -6.24 11.08
N THR A 135 0.17 -5.74 12.14
CA THR A 135 0.72 -5.81 13.49
C THR A 135 0.70 -7.23 14.09
N GLU A 136 -0.21 -8.10 13.64
CA GLU A 136 -0.18 -9.54 13.99
C GLU A 136 1.08 -10.23 13.46
N ALA A 137 1.61 -9.75 12.32
CA ALA A 137 2.87 -10.21 11.73
C ALA A 137 4.10 -9.45 12.24
N GLY A 138 3.96 -8.59 13.25
CA GLY A 138 5.06 -7.81 13.83
C GLY A 138 5.53 -6.62 12.98
N LEU A 139 4.75 -6.18 11.99
CA LEU A 139 5.06 -4.96 11.23
C LEU A 139 4.68 -3.72 12.05
N ASP A 140 5.50 -2.67 11.92
CA ASP A 140 5.31 -1.35 12.51
C ASP A 140 3.88 -0.78 12.32
N PRO A 141 3.17 -0.42 13.42
CA PRO A 141 1.88 0.23 13.38
C PRO A 141 1.84 1.53 12.55
N ASP A 142 2.92 2.31 12.51
CA ASP A 142 2.98 3.55 11.72
C ASP A 142 2.90 3.25 10.22
N TRP A 143 3.47 2.12 9.79
CA TRP A 143 3.38 1.64 8.42
C TRP A 143 2.01 1.02 8.10
N GLN A 144 1.34 0.43 9.09
CA GLN A 144 -0.06 0.02 8.95
C GLN A 144 -0.96 1.22 8.67
N ASP A 145 -0.82 2.29 9.46
CA ASP A 145 -1.58 3.53 9.27
C ASP A 145 -1.26 4.19 7.93
N PHE A 146 0.01 4.20 7.53
CA PHE A 146 0.45 4.69 6.23
C PHE A 146 -0.19 3.92 5.07
N LEU A 147 -0.11 2.58 5.07
CA LEU A 147 -0.71 1.76 4.00
C LEU A 147 -2.24 1.84 4.00
N ARG A 148 -2.87 1.96 5.17
CA ARG A 148 -4.32 2.20 5.25
C ARG A 148 -4.71 3.50 4.58
N LEU A 149 -4.01 4.59 4.91
CA LEU A 149 -4.25 5.91 4.35
C LEU A 149 -4.01 5.93 2.83
N LEU A 150 -2.92 5.32 2.38
CA LEU A 150 -2.49 5.30 0.97
C LEU A 150 -3.39 4.43 0.05
N LEU A 151 -3.89 3.29 0.57
CA LEU A 151 -4.48 2.25 -0.29
C LEU A 151 -5.97 2.01 -0.06
N THR A 152 -6.56 2.55 1.01
CA THR A 152 -7.93 2.19 1.40
C THR A 152 -8.81 3.37 1.82
N ASP A 153 -8.27 4.52 2.19
CA ASP A 153 -9.07 5.65 2.68
C ASP A 153 -9.76 6.40 1.53
N GLY A 154 -10.96 5.94 1.17
CA GLY A 154 -11.79 6.50 0.09
C GLY A 154 -12.56 7.76 0.49
N ALA A 155 -12.54 8.16 1.75
CA ALA A 155 -13.32 9.32 2.22
C ALA A 155 -12.62 10.66 1.92
N ARG A 156 -11.37 10.63 1.45
CA ARG A 156 -10.48 11.81 1.41
C ARG A 156 -9.61 11.88 0.14
N ASP A 157 -10.05 11.32 -0.98
CA ASP A 157 -9.36 11.33 -2.29
C ASP A 157 -7.94 10.74 -2.30
N MET A 158 -7.60 9.94 -1.29
CA MET A 158 -6.30 9.28 -1.14
C MET A 158 -6.36 7.77 -1.33
N ASN A 159 -7.53 7.21 -1.64
CA ASN A 159 -7.65 5.82 -2.06
C ASN A 159 -7.16 5.67 -3.49
N LEU A 160 -5.85 5.75 -3.66
CA LEU A 160 -5.20 5.65 -4.97
C LEU A 160 -5.62 4.35 -5.66
N ARG A 161 -5.77 3.26 -4.89
CA ARG A 161 -6.24 1.97 -5.39
C ARG A 161 -7.57 2.09 -6.10
N ASN A 162 -8.57 2.71 -5.46
CA ASN A 162 -9.89 2.84 -6.04
C ASN A 162 -9.95 3.94 -7.10
N GLY A 163 -9.15 5.01 -6.99
CA GLY A 163 -9.08 6.08 -8.01
C GLY A 163 -8.67 5.55 -9.38
N GLU A 164 -7.57 4.79 -9.40
CA GLU A 164 -6.94 4.31 -10.65
C GLU A 164 -7.50 2.96 -11.13
N LEU A 165 -7.80 2.00 -10.23
CA LEU A 165 -8.33 0.68 -10.65
C LEU A 165 -9.82 0.71 -11.02
N HIS A 166 -10.55 1.78 -10.69
CA HIS A 166 -11.96 1.95 -11.05
C HIS A 166 -12.21 3.10 -12.02
N ASP A 167 -11.16 3.69 -12.62
CA ASP A 167 -11.28 4.77 -13.62
C ASP A 167 -12.10 5.96 -13.07
N LEU A 168 -11.88 6.28 -11.79
CA LEU A 168 -12.59 7.36 -11.08
C LEU A 168 -11.80 8.67 -11.07
N ALA A 169 -10.55 8.64 -11.55
CA ALA A 169 -9.72 9.80 -11.77
C ALA A 169 -9.52 10.00 -13.29
N ASP A 170 -9.95 11.15 -13.80
CA ASP A 170 -9.73 11.54 -15.20
C ASP A 170 -8.29 12.08 -15.45
N ASP A 171 -7.53 12.32 -14.37
CA ASP A 171 -6.19 12.91 -14.40
C ASP A 171 -5.09 11.84 -14.31
N GLU A 172 -3.93 12.12 -14.92
CA GLU A 172 -2.76 11.26 -14.82
C GLU A 172 -2.23 11.15 -13.37
N PRO A 173 -1.74 9.97 -12.92
CA PRO A 173 -1.23 9.82 -11.56
C PRO A 173 -0.12 10.82 -11.23
N GLN A 174 -0.30 11.56 -10.14
CA GLN A 174 0.70 12.54 -9.71
C GLN A 174 2.00 11.82 -9.29
N PRO A 175 3.19 12.32 -9.67
CA PRO A 175 4.47 11.62 -9.46
C PRO A 175 4.71 11.22 -8.00
N HIS A 176 4.42 12.12 -7.06
CA HIS A 176 4.60 11.89 -5.64
C HIS A 176 3.70 10.79 -5.08
N ARG A 177 2.51 10.59 -5.65
CA ARG A 177 1.60 9.50 -5.27
C ARG A 177 2.11 8.15 -5.79
N VAL A 178 2.64 8.11 -7.01
CA VAL A 178 3.32 6.92 -7.54
C VAL A 178 4.56 6.59 -6.71
N ALA A 179 5.33 7.61 -6.32
CA ALA A 179 6.49 7.47 -5.46
C ALA A 179 6.14 6.86 -4.09
N LEU A 180 5.00 7.23 -3.48
CA LEU A 180 4.51 6.61 -2.25
C LEU A 180 4.14 5.13 -2.42
N VAL A 181 3.58 4.74 -3.57
CA VAL A 181 3.29 3.33 -3.88
C VAL A 181 4.58 2.54 -4.07
N LEU A 182 5.57 3.10 -4.76
CA LEU A 182 6.89 2.49 -4.91
C LEU A 182 7.57 2.33 -3.56
N LEU A 183 7.51 3.36 -2.70
CA LEU A 183 8.00 3.29 -1.31
C LEU A 183 7.32 2.18 -0.52
N ALA A 184 5.99 2.03 -0.63
CA ALA A 184 5.27 0.93 0.01
C ALA A 184 5.80 -0.43 -0.47
N GLY A 185 6.04 -0.59 -1.77
CA GLY A 185 6.62 -1.81 -2.33
C GLY A 185 8.03 -2.07 -1.78
N LEU A 186 8.90 -1.06 -1.80
CA LEU A 186 10.27 -1.15 -1.30
C LEU A 186 10.32 -1.45 0.20
N TYR A 187 9.45 -0.83 1.01
CA TYR A 187 9.32 -1.13 2.43
C TYR A 187 9.01 -2.61 2.67
N LEU A 188 8.02 -3.17 1.97
CA LEU A 188 7.65 -4.58 2.11
C LEU A 188 8.78 -5.51 1.66
N VAL A 189 9.53 -5.15 0.62
CA VAL A 189 10.74 -5.89 0.21
C VAL A 189 11.79 -5.84 1.32
N THR A 190 12.10 -4.67 1.87
CA THR A 190 13.06 -4.53 2.99
C THR A 190 12.64 -5.37 4.20
N ARG A 191 11.34 -5.41 4.52
CA ARG A 191 10.81 -6.28 5.58
C ARG A 191 10.98 -7.76 5.28
N ALA A 192 10.89 -8.16 4.02
CA ALA A 192 11.22 -9.53 3.64
C ALA A 192 12.68 -9.86 3.95
N HIS A 193 13.61 -8.94 3.67
CA HIS A 193 15.04 -9.11 3.97
C HIS A 193 15.37 -9.04 5.47
N GLN A 194 14.53 -8.38 6.28
CA GLN A 194 14.77 -8.11 7.70
C GLN A 194 13.53 -8.42 8.56
N PRO A 195 13.18 -9.71 8.74
CA PRO A 195 11.95 -10.10 9.42
C PRO A 195 11.88 -9.68 10.90
N ASP A 196 13.04 -9.46 11.56
CA ASP A 196 13.11 -9.12 12.99
C ASP A 196 13.41 -7.63 13.28
N ALA A 197 13.48 -6.76 12.27
CA ALA A 197 13.93 -5.37 12.46
C ALA A 197 13.01 -4.50 13.34
N ASP A 198 11.74 -4.88 13.53
CA ASP A 198 10.78 -4.19 14.41
C ASP A 198 10.59 -4.85 15.78
N LYS A 199 11.24 -5.99 16.03
CA LYS A 199 11.18 -6.57 17.37
C LYS A 199 11.97 -5.67 18.33
N PRO A 200 11.37 -5.22 19.44
CA PRO A 200 12.14 -4.51 20.46
C PRO A 200 13.28 -5.42 20.93
N ALA A 201 14.48 -4.86 21.07
CA ALA A 201 15.66 -5.59 21.53
C ALA A 201 15.34 -6.32 22.84
N ASP A 202 15.69 -7.61 22.92
CA ASP A 202 15.50 -8.41 24.13
C ASP A 202 16.31 -7.78 25.28
N PRO A 203 15.68 -7.40 26.42
CA PRO A 203 16.39 -6.79 27.55
C PRO A 203 17.40 -7.70 28.29
N GLN A 204 17.77 -8.86 27.74
CA GLN A 204 18.55 -9.89 28.43
C GLN A 204 20.00 -10.07 27.96
N GLU A 205 20.51 -9.27 27.02
CA GLU A 205 21.96 -9.22 26.71
C GLU A 205 22.59 -7.91 27.21
N GLY A 206 22.87 -7.86 28.52
CA GLY A 206 23.60 -6.79 29.20
C GLY A 206 24.09 -7.22 30.57
#